data_AF-A0A9W6RU29-F1
#
_entry.id   AF-A0A9W6RU29-F1
#
_cell.length_a   1.000
_cell.length_b   1.000
_cell.length_c   1.000
_cell.angle_alpha   90.00
_cell.angle_beta   90.00
_cell.angle_gamma   90.00
#
_symmetry.space_group_name_H-M   'P 1'
#
loop_
_entity.id
_entity.type
_entity.pdbx_description
1 polymer ?
#
loop_
_entity_poly.entity_id
_entity_poly.type
_entity_poly.pdbx_seq_one_letter_code
_entity_poly.pdbx_strand_id
1 'polypeptide(L)'
;MAELLCTHWVAAERRRCGATGARPYLSGLRCPGHTPAALADRTEPNEATPCVPSRCYCGNPECPAYTTYELRDRYAAAADSWAAVDARAIASGKRRSSPTQYAAAKAAVADQRDRDARLRRTA
;
A
#
# COMPACT_ATOMS: atom_id res chain seq x y z
N MET A 1 -0.60 34.39 1.79
CA MET A 1 -0.68 32.91 1.64
C MET A 1 -1.87 32.63 0.73
N ALA A 2 -1.71 31.88 -0.35
CA ALA A 2 -2.83 31.57 -1.25
C ALA A 2 -3.82 30.64 -0.55
N GLU A 3 -5.10 30.99 -0.54
CA GLU A 3 -6.15 30.18 0.06
C GLU A 3 -6.48 29.01 -0.87
N LEU A 4 -6.43 27.79 -0.34
CA LEU A 4 -6.70 26.58 -1.12
C LEU A 4 -8.21 26.38 -1.25
N LEU A 5 -8.70 26.39 -2.49
CA LEU A 5 -10.12 26.23 -2.82
C LEU A 5 -10.46 24.80 -3.22
N CYS A 6 -11.62 24.33 -2.79
CA CYS A 6 -12.12 23.01 -3.14
C CYS A 6 -12.46 22.93 -4.64
N THR A 7 -11.92 21.91 -5.31
CA THR A 7 -12.16 21.65 -6.74
C THR A 7 -13.17 20.55 -7.02
N HIS A 8 -13.88 20.06 -5.99
CA HIS A 8 -14.93 19.04 -6.16
C HIS A 8 -16.07 19.58 -7.04
N TRP A 9 -16.57 18.74 -7.96
CA TRP A 9 -17.69 19.06 -8.82
C TRP A 9 -19.00 18.60 -8.18
N VAL A 10 -19.88 19.55 -7.85
CA VAL A 10 -21.19 19.28 -7.25
C VAL A 10 -22.20 19.11 -8.38
N ALA A 11 -22.58 17.87 -8.69
CA ALA A 11 -23.43 17.56 -9.84
C ALA A 11 -24.81 18.27 -9.77
N ALA A 12 -25.41 18.34 -8.59
CA ALA A 12 -26.72 18.98 -8.37
C ALA A 12 -26.71 20.48 -8.73
N GLU A 13 -25.59 21.15 -8.50
CA GLU A 13 -25.44 22.59 -8.74
C GLU A 13 -24.71 22.90 -10.06
N ARG A 14 -24.25 21.88 -10.78
CA ARG A 14 -23.47 21.99 -12.03
C ARG A 14 -22.31 22.98 -11.94
N ARG A 15 -21.62 23.00 -10.79
CA ARG A 15 -20.47 23.88 -10.54
C ARG A 15 -19.43 23.22 -9.63
N ARG A 16 -18.25 23.83 -9.54
CA ARG A 16 -17.25 23.47 -8.52
C ARG A 16 -17.63 24.08 -7.17
N CYS A 17 -17.33 23.36 -6.09
CA CYS A 17 -17.65 23.78 -4.72
C CYS A 17 -17.02 25.13 -4.36
N GLY A 18 -15.70 25.29 -4.56
CA GLY A 18 -15.01 26.56 -4.28
C GLY A 18 -14.86 26.92 -2.81
N ALA A 19 -15.29 26.08 -1.86
CA ALA A 19 -15.11 26.32 -0.44
C ALA A 19 -13.62 26.42 -0.06
N THR A 20 -13.31 27.30 0.88
CA THR A 20 -11.95 27.52 1.39
C THR A 20 -11.56 26.44 2.41
N GLY A 21 -10.29 26.45 2.83
CA GLY A 21 -9.76 25.43 3.76
C GLY A 21 -9.59 24.05 3.12
N ALA A 22 -9.35 23.99 1.81
CA ALA A 22 -9.19 22.73 1.12
C ALA A 22 -7.83 22.06 1.40
N ARG A 23 -7.85 20.74 1.56
CA ARG A 23 -6.66 19.89 1.74
C ARG A 23 -6.37 19.09 0.45
N PRO A 24 -5.12 18.75 0.15
CA PRO A 24 -4.78 17.93 -1.00
C PRO A 24 -5.16 16.45 -0.78
N TYR A 25 -5.91 15.89 -1.73
CA TYR A 25 -6.17 14.44 -1.84
C TYR A 25 -5.77 13.96 -3.24
N LEU A 26 -5.71 12.65 -3.45
CA LEU A 26 -5.39 12.06 -4.77
C LEU A 26 -6.34 12.54 -5.88
N SER A 27 -7.60 12.83 -5.55
CA SER A 27 -8.60 13.32 -6.50
C SER A 27 -8.57 14.86 -6.69
N GLY A 28 -7.74 15.59 -5.95
CA GLY A 28 -7.63 17.05 -5.98
C GLY A 28 -7.87 17.72 -4.62
N LEU A 29 -7.98 19.05 -4.62
CA LEU A 29 -8.23 19.85 -3.41
C LEU A 29 -9.68 19.65 -2.91
N ARG A 30 -9.84 19.27 -1.63
CA ARG A 30 -11.15 19.02 -0.99
C ARG A 30 -11.32 19.79 0.30
N CYS A 31 -12.45 20.46 0.47
CA CYS A 31 -12.89 20.98 1.76
C CYS A 31 -13.40 19.83 2.66
N PRO A 32 -13.62 20.06 3.97
CA PRO A 32 -14.10 19.04 4.90
C PRO A 32 -15.41 18.34 4.49
N GLY A 33 -16.29 19.02 3.74
CA GLY A 33 -17.55 18.43 3.24
C GLY A 33 -17.43 17.57 1.98
N HIS A 34 -16.27 17.60 1.30
CA HIS A 34 -16.06 16.88 0.02
C HIS A 34 -14.84 15.96 0.07
N THR A 35 -14.38 15.59 1.25
CA THR A 35 -13.32 14.60 1.36
C THR A 35 -13.82 13.23 0.87
N PRO A 36 -12.93 12.31 0.47
CA PRO A 36 -13.34 10.96 0.10
C PRO A 36 -14.12 10.23 1.20
N ALA A 37 -13.82 10.47 2.49
CA ALA A 37 -14.58 9.87 3.57
C ALA A 37 -15.98 10.50 3.69
N ALA A 38 -16.09 11.84 3.61
CA ALA A 38 -17.38 12.53 3.66
C ALA A 38 -18.31 12.09 2.52
N LEU A 39 -17.78 11.94 1.30
CA LEU A 39 -18.54 11.43 0.15
C LEU A 39 -18.96 9.96 0.30
N ALA A 40 -18.29 9.21 1.17
CA ALA A 40 -18.60 7.82 1.48
C ALA A 40 -19.38 7.67 2.79
N ASP A 41 -19.89 8.77 3.36
CA ASP A 41 -20.57 8.84 4.66
C ASP A 41 -19.75 8.22 5.80
N ARG A 42 -18.43 8.42 5.75
CA ARG A 42 -17.47 7.99 6.77
C ARG A 42 -16.85 9.19 7.45
N THR A 43 -16.54 9.02 8.73
CA THR A 43 -15.76 9.99 9.50
C THR A 43 -14.37 10.12 8.87
N GLU A 44 -13.92 11.35 8.65
CA GLU A 44 -12.54 11.60 8.24
C GLU A 44 -11.58 11.01 9.29
N PRO A 45 -10.49 10.36 8.86
CA PRO A 45 -9.47 9.90 9.78
C PRO A 45 -8.94 11.08 10.61
N ASN A 46 -9.19 11.03 11.91
CA ASN A 46 -8.61 11.94 12.89
C ASN A 46 -7.51 11.21 13.67
N GLU A 47 -6.91 11.90 14.64
CA GLU A 47 -5.88 11.34 15.52
C GLU A 47 -6.34 10.06 16.26
N ALA A 48 -7.66 9.90 16.45
CA ALA A 48 -8.27 8.73 17.08
C ALA A 48 -8.64 7.60 16.10
N THR A 49 -8.57 7.83 14.79
CA THR A 49 -8.87 6.83 13.76
C THR A 49 -7.58 6.11 13.36
N PRO A 50 -7.45 4.79 13.58
CA PRO A 50 -6.23 4.08 13.26
C PRO A 50 -5.92 4.20 11.77
N CYS A 51 -4.71 4.68 11.46
CA CYS A 51 -4.24 4.81 10.09
C CYS A 51 -4.04 3.44 9.45
N VAL A 52 -4.21 3.37 8.13
CA VAL A 52 -3.83 2.20 7.35
C VAL A 52 -2.33 1.93 7.51
N PRO A 53 -1.90 0.65 7.60
CA PRO A 53 -0.48 0.31 7.69
C PRO A 53 0.32 0.98 6.56
N SER A 54 1.43 1.62 6.91
CA SER A 54 2.38 2.27 5.99
C SER A 54 1.97 3.61 5.37
N ARG A 55 0.80 4.18 5.69
CA ARG A 55 0.43 5.57 5.32
C ARG A 55 -0.37 6.25 6.45
N CYS A 56 0.29 6.76 7.49
CA CYS A 56 -0.35 7.72 8.41
C CYS A 56 -0.35 9.12 7.79
N TYR A 57 -1.54 9.71 7.71
CA TYR A 57 -1.77 11.13 7.39
C TYR A 57 -2.21 11.92 8.64
N CYS A 58 -2.12 11.28 9.80
CA CYS A 58 -2.60 11.72 11.09
C CYS A 58 -1.70 12.76 11.78
N GLY A 59 -0.43 12.88 11.36
CA GLY A 59 0.52 13.83 11.94
C GLY A 59 1.03 13.48 13.35
N ASN A 60 0.54 12.38 13.95
CA ASN A 60 0.96 11.91 15.27
C ASN A 60 2.25 11.06 15.16
N PRO A 61 3.38 11.49 15.76
CA PRO A 61 4.65 10.76 15.70
C PRO A 61 4.65 9.44 16.48
N GLU A 62 3.72 9.25 17.41
CA GLU A 62 3.57 8.04 18.23
C GLU A 62 2.52 7.07 17.67
N CYS A 63 1.99 7.33 16.48
CA CYS A 63 0.96 6.47 15.90
C CYS A 63 1.53 5.05 15.63
N PRO A 64 0.84 3.97 16.03
CA PRO A 64 1.29 2.58 15.78
C PRO A 64 1.22 2.16 14.30
N ALA A 65 0.65 2.98 13.42
CA ALA A 65 0.81 2.84 11.96
C ALA A 65 2.00 3.65 11.41
N TYR A 66 2.48 4.62 12.20
CA TYR A 66 3.69 5.41 11.99
C TYR A 66 4.93 4.72 12.58
N THR A 67 4.79 3.59 13.27
CA THR A 67 5.91 2.80 13.80
C THR A 67 6.71 2.20 12.65
N THR A 68 7.67 3.03 12.24
CA THR A 68 9.09 2.81 12.02
C THR A 68 9.48 1.87 10.88
N TYR A 69 10.70 2.09 10.40
CA TYR A 69 11.37 1.33 9.36
C TYR A 69 11.28 -0.21 9.50
N GLU A 70 10.93 -0.75 10.67
CA GLU A 70 10.73 -2.18 10.91
C GLU A 70 9.55 -2.79 10.11
N LEU A 71 8.49 -2.03 9.82
CA LEU A 71 7.44 -2.45 8.88
C LEU A 71 7.87 -2.31 7.42
N ARG A 72 8.88 -1.46 7.13
CA ARG A 72 9.51 -1.41 5.81
C ARG A 72 10.26 -2.69 5.54
N ASP A 73 10.86 -3.37 6.52
CA ASP A 73 11.47 -4.69 6.31
C ASP A 73 10.45 -5.78 5.97
N ARG A 74 9.22 -5.68 6.48
CA ARG A 74 8.11 -6.56 6.04
C ARG A 74 7.68 -6.29 4.59
N TYR A 75 7.79 -5.04 4.12
CA TYR A 75 7.54 -4.68 2.72
C TYR A 75 8.79 -4.86 1.83
N ALA A 76 10.00 -4.75 2.38
CA ALA A 76 11.28 -4.99 1.72
C ALA A 76 11.63 -6.47 1.68
N ALA A 77 10.90 -7.33 2.41
CA ALA A 77 10.74 -8.74 2.06
C ALA A 77 10.06 -8.91 0.68
N ALA A 78 9.46 -7.86 0.10
CA ALA A 78 9.15 -7.86 -1.34
C ALA A 78 10.40 -7.68 -2.23
N ALA A 79 11.58 -7.33 -1.70
CA ALA A 79 12.85 -7.49 -2.42
C ALA A 79 13.18 -8.98 -2.64
N ASP A 80 12.77 -9.87 -1.71
CA ASP A 80 12.81 -11.32 -1.93
C ASP A 80 11.81 -11.81 -2.99
N SER A 81 10.83 -10.98 -3.36
CA SER A 81 9.91 -11.33 -4.46
C SER A 81 10.68 -11.46 -5.79
N TRP A 82 11.72 -10.65 -6.00
CA TRP A 82 12.58 -10.76 -7.17
C TRP A 82 13.44 -12.01 -7.12
N ALA A 83 13.98 -12.37 -5.95
CA ALA A 83 14.72 -13.62 -5.76
C ALA A 83 13.83 -14.85 -6.03
N ALA A 84 12.57 -14.81 -5.59
CA ALA A 84 11.59 -15.87 -5.85
C ALA A 84 11.21 -15.95 -7.35
N VAL A 85 11.05 -14.82 -8.03
CA VAL A 85 10.82 -14.76 -9.48
C VAL A 85 12.01 -15.35 -10.24
N ASP A 86 13.23 -14.96 -9.87
CA ASP A 86 14.46 -15.46 -10.50
C ASP A 86 14.67 -16.96 -10.27
N ALA A 87 14.43 -17.45 -9.04
CA ALA A 87 14.49 -18.87 -8.74
C ALA A 87 13.49 -19.67 -9.59
N ARG A 88 12.26 -19.17 -9.80
CA ARG A 88 11.28 -19.82 -10.68
C ARG A 88 11.70 -19.78 -12.15
N ALA A 89 12.27 -18.67 -12.62
CA ALA A 89 12.77 -18.54 -13.99
C ALA A 89 13.94 -19.51 -14.27
N ILE A 90 14.86 -19.66 -13.32
CA ILE A 90 15.97 -20.62 -13.39
C ILE A 90 15.45 -22.06 -13.32
N ALA A 91 14.63 -22.40 -12.33
CA ALA A 91 14.14 -23.77 -12.13
C ALA A 91 13.28 -24.28 -13.32
N SER A 92 12.55 -23.38 -13.99
CA SER A 92 11.78 -23.68 -15.21
C SER A 92 12.60 -23.68 -16.49
N GLY A 93 13.89 -23.32 -16.44
CA GLY A 93 14.77 -23.24 -17.59
C GLY A 93 14.56 -22.00 -18.48
N LYS A 94 13.71 -21.05 -18.07
CA LYS A 94 13.51 -19.78 -18.78
C LYS A 94 14.70 -18.83 -18.67
N ARG A 95 15.56 -19.03 -17.68
CA ARG A 95 16.81 -18.31 -17.48
C ARG A 95 17.99 -19.28 -17.44
N ARG A 96 19.05 -18.98 -18.20
CA ARG A 96 20.30 -19.76 -18.17
C ARG A 96 20.97 -19.61 -16.81
N SER A 97 21.57 -20.69 -16.32
CA SER A 97 22.26 -20.72 -15.03
C SER A 97 23.35 -21.79 -15.03
N SER A 98 24.26 -21.75 -14.06
CA SER A 98 25.14 -22.88 -13.78
C SER A 98 24.33 -24.07 -13.24
N PRO A 99 24.87 -25.31 -13.28
CA PRO A 99 24.23 -26.47 -12.65
C PRO A 99 23.96 -26.28 -11.15
N THR A 100 24.87 -25.61 -10.44
CA THR A 100 24.73 -25.32 -9.00
C THR A 100 23.60 -24.32 -8.73
N GLN A 101 23.50 -23.25 -9.52
CA GLN A 101 22.40 -22.29 -9.45
C GLN A 101 21.05 -22.95 -9.78
N TYR A 102 21.02 -23.87 -10.75
CA TYR A 102 19.82 -24.61 -11.11
C TYR A 102 19.33 -25.51 -9.96
N ALA A 103 20.24 -26.24 -9.31
CA ALA A 103 19.93 -27.07 -8.16
C ALA A 103 19.41 -26.24 -6.97
N ALA A 104 20.07 -25.12 -6.67
CA ALA A 104 19.64 -24.20 -5.61
C ALA A 104 18.26 -23.59 -5.89
N ALA A 105 18.00 -23.18 -7.13
CA ALA A 105 16.71 -22.63 -7.54
C ALA A 105 15.57 -23.67 -7.43
N LYS A 106 15.83 -24.93 -7.79
CA LYS A 106 14.86 -26.03 -7.61
C LYS A 106 14.54 -26.27 -6.13
N ALA A 107 15.55 -26.27 -5.27
CA ALA A 107 15.36 -26.42 -3.83
C ALA A 107 14.51 -25.27 -3.26
N ALA A 108 14.83 -24.03 -3.60
CA ALA A 108 14.08 -22.85 -3.15
C ALA A 108 12.60 -22.88 -3.58
N VAL A 109 12.31 -23.33 -4.81
CA VAL A 109 10.93 -23.48 -5.29
C VAL A 109 10.19 -24.61 -4.58
N ALA A 110 10.86 -25.74 -4.30
CA ALA A 110 10.29 -26.84 -3.54
C ALA A 110 9.93 -26.41 -2.11
N ASP A 111 10.85 -25.75 -1.40
CA ASP A 111 10.63 -25.22 -0.06
C ASP A 111 9.44 -24.26 -0.02
N GLN A 112 9.33 -23.35 -1.00
CA GLN A 112 8.20 -22.44 -1.10
C GLN A 112 6.88 -23.20 -1.26
N ARG A 113 6.83 -24.20 -2.14
CA ARG A 113 5.63 -25.02 -2.35
C ARG A 113 5.21 -25.73 -1.07
N ASP A 114 6.18 -26.26 -0.32
CA ASP A 114 5.92 -27.00 0.91
C ASP A 114 5.45 -26.06 2.04
N ARG A 115 6.02 -24.85 2.12
CA ARG A 115 5.50 -23.77 2.99
C ARG A 115 4.06 -23.42 2.66
N ASP A 116 3.73 -23.19 1.38
CA ASP A 116 2.39 -22.85 0.93
C ASP A 116 1.39 -23.98 1.23
N ALA A 117 1.80 -25.24 1.02
CA ALA A 117 0.99 -26.40 1.34
C ALA A 117 0.72 -26.53 2.85
N ARG A 118 1.72 -26.22 3.70
CA ARG A 118 1.54 -26.19 5.16
C ARG A 118 0.55 -25.11 5.56
N LEU A 119 0.69 -23.89 5.03
CA LEU A 119 -0.22 -22.78 5.34
C LEU A 119 -1.67 -23.10 4.97
N ARG A 120 -1.89 -23.75 3.83
CA ARG A 120 -3.24 -24.18 3.40
C ARG A 120 -3.86 -25.26 4.29
N ARG A 121 -3.05 -26.07 4.98
CA ARG A 121 -3.54 -27.10 5.91
C ARG A 121 -3.89 -26.52 7.28
N THR A 122 -3.30 -25.38 7.63
CA THR A 122 -3.45 -24.72 8.94
C THR A 122 -4.43 -23.55 8.93
N ALA A 123 -4.94 -23.17 7.75
CA ALA A 123 -5.95 -22.13 7.55
C ALA A 123 -7.34 -22.76 7.40
#